data_AF-A0AAD4FG25-F1
#
_entry.id   AF-A0AAD4FG25-F1
#
_cell.length_a   1.000
_cell.length_b   1.000
_cell.length_c   1.000
_cell.angle_alpha   90.00
_cell.angle_beta   90.00
_cell.angle_gamma   90.00
#
_symmetry.space_group_name_H-M   'P 1'
#
loop_
_entity.id
_entity.type
_entity.pdbx_description
1 polymer ?
#
loop_
_entity_poly.entity_id
_entity_poly.type
_entity_poly.pdbx_seq_one_letter_code
_entity_poly.pdbx_strand_id
1 'polypeptide(L)'
;MSATIPMEAHRKALIGSPSNFWSHSSKDGFDLTHPAVHSSTVPGPTHTMQTSTEPITVDPSKSALVIIDMQNFFLSEAFGRDQKGPGHAACEELVRHAIPAARKAGIRVIWVNWGLTEEEVEQMPPAVKRAFGFFSIPVGAEFKANDAFGHHEESVSVDRHGKENQSFYRGIGADCGILKFPDGKTVEGGRLLMRDSWNAALQPPLDSMFIEGSKLESKPDVWIHKNRMSGMWGATTPLKEFLDEEGIRTLFFTGVNTDQVKPRVNRAQTAVETANVKHSMNPFDELSIEEAVRMREKKAHHANAPDVEEIVAFSAGVPKSQDILRTAMAMGADRGIHVVVEEKDALEPLGVAKLLRKVVDEQKSNLVILGKQAIDDDAGQTGQMLAGLLNWPQATQASKVTINDQTVEVVQEVDGGVQTIKAKLPMVITTDLRLNEPRYASLPNIMKAKKKKLDKKSLSDYGLDTEIRLKTVKVTEPPPRKGGVKVEDVDGMISKLKELGAL
;
A
#
# COMPACT_ATOMS: atom_id res chain seq x y z
N MET A 1 -48.53 -20.35 29.05
CA MET A 1 -48.20 -20.80 27.68
C MET A 1 -46.81 -20.27 27.38
N SER A 2 -45.85 -21.17 27.20
CA SER A 2 -44.45 -20.83 26.92
C SER A 2 -44.35 -20.27 25.50
N ALA A 3 -43.95 -19.01 25.36
CA ALA A 3 -43.69 -18.41 24.06
C ALA A 3 -42.39 -19.00 23.50
N THR A 4 -42.53 -19.87 22.50
CA THR A 4 -41.41 -20.41 21.74
C THR A 4 -40.87 -19.29 20.87
N ILE A 5 -39.67 -18.80 21.17
CA ILE A 5 -38.94 -17.86 20.31
C ILE A 5 -38.70 -18.59 18.98
N PRO A 6 -39.06 -18.01 17.81
CA PRO A 6 -38.81 -18.66 16.53
C PRO A 6 -37.31 -18.82 16.32
N MET A 7 -36.83 -20.05 16.08
CA MET A 7 -35.46 -20.28 15.63
C MET A 7 -35.25 -19.55 14.29
N GLU A 8 -34.24 -18.68 14.21
CA GLU A 8 -33.85 -18.03 12.97
C GLU A 8 -33.54 -19.09 11.90
N ALA A 9 -34.13 -18.92 10.71
CA ALA A 9 -33.91 -19.84 9.60
C ALA A 9 -32.47 -19.69 9.06
N HIS A 10 -31.62 -20.68 9.35
CA HIS A 10 -30.25 -20.71 8.85
C HIS A 10 -30.22 -20.76 7.31
N ARG A 11 -29.32 -19.98 6.70
CA ARG A 11 -29.16 -19.91 5.24
C ARG A 11 -27.81 -20.48 4.82
N LYS A 12 -27.76 -21.10 3.64
CA LYS A 12 -26.52 -21.58 3.02
C LYS A 12 -26.34 -21.01 1.63
N ALA A 13 -25.09 -20.81 1.21
CA ALA A 13 -24.73 -20.33 -0.12
C ALA A 13 -23.50 -21.07 -0.65
N LEU A 14 -23.43 -21.22 -1.98
CA LEU A 14 -22.25 -21.65 -2.71
C LEU A 14 -21.73 -20.47 -3.54
N ILE A 15 -20.43 -20.24 -3.52
CA ILE A 15 -19.80 -19.03 -4.08
C ILE A 15 -18.67 -19.45 -5.01
N GLY A 16 -18.81 -19.28 -6.32
CA GLY A 16 -17.74 -19.55 -7.28
C GLY A 16 -18.15 -20.53 -8.39
N SER A 17 -17.16 -21.21 -8.96
CA SER A 17 -17.32 -22.14 -10.08
C SER A 17 -17.40 -23.60 -9.59
N PRO A 18 -17.87 -24.56 -10.42
CA PRO A 18 -17.95 -25.97 -10.03
C PRO A 18 -16.64 -26.60 -9.53
N SER A 19 -15.49 -26.10 -10.01
CA SER A 19 -14.14 -26.58 -9.68
C SER A 19 -13.38 -25.68 -8.70
N ASN A 20 -13.96 -24.54 -8.31
CA ASN A 20 -13.39 -23.59 -7.36
C ASN A 20 -14.54 -22.75 -6.78
N PHE A 21 -15.11 -23.22 -5.69
CA PHE A 21 -16.25 -22.64 -4.99
C PHE A 21 -15.89 -22.42 -3.53
N TRP A 22 -16.67 -21.66 -2.75
CA TRP A 22 -16.70 -21.61 -1.29
C TRP A 22 -18.10 -21.97 -0.81
N SER A 23 -18.24 -22.70 0.30
CA SER A 23 -19.53 -22.86 0.97
C SER A 23 -19.66 -21.86 2.10
N HIS A 24 -20.86 -21.33 2.31
CA HIS A 24 -21.16 -20.46 3.45
C HIS A 24 -22.44 -20.95 4.13
N SER A 25 -22.46 -20.90 5.46
CA SER A 25 -23.60 -21.21 6.33
C SER A 25 -23.75 -20.10 7.35
N SER A 26 -24.94 -19.54 7.54
CA SER A 26 -25.16 -18.49 8.56
C SER A 26 -24.96 -18.98 10.00
N LYS A 27 -24.74 -20.29 10.20
CA LYS A 27 -24.39 -20.90 11.49
C LYS A 27 -22.88 -21.09 11.66
N ASP A 28 -22.21 -21.50 10.59
CA ASP A 28 -20.85 -22.05 10.64
C ASP A 28 -19.83 -21.18 9.87
N GLY A 29 -20.29 -20.07 9.28
CA GLY A 29 -19.49 -19.13 8.51
C GLY A 29 -19.08 -19.68 7.15
N PHE A 30 -17.88 -19.28 6.69
CA PHE A 30 -17.33 -19.74 5.42
C PHE A 30 -16.57 -21.05 5.59
N ASP A 31 -16.85 -22.02 4.74
CA ASP A 31 -16.08 -23.23 4.61
C ASP A 31 -15.27 -23.17 3.31
N LEU A 32 -13.95 -23.15 3.47
CA LEU A 32 -12.96 -23.07 2.41
C LEU A 32 -12.38 -24.44 2.04
N THR A 33 -12.93 -25.53 2.59
CA THR A 33 -12.46 -26.89 2.36
C THR A 33 -13.03 -27.42 1.03
N HIS A 34 -12.39 -27.08 -0.09
CA HIS A 34 -12.92 -27.49 -1.41
C HIS A 34 -12.46 -28.86 -1.84
N PRO A 35 -13.37 -29.85 -1.96
CA PRO A 35 -13.10 -31.03 -2.75
C PRO A 35 -13.12 -30.71 -4.25
N ALA A 36 -12.77 -31.68 -5.10
CA ALA A 36 -12.68 -31.49 -6.56
C ALA A 36 -13.99 -30.97 -7.20
N VAL A 37 -15.14 -31.38 -6.64
CA VAL A 37 -16.47 -30.88 -6.98
C VAL A 37 -17.32 -30.82 -5.71
N HIS A 38 -18.28 -29.90 -5.65
CA HIS A 38 -19.09 -29.63 -4.44
C HIS A 38 -19.90 -30.82 -3.91
N SER A 39 -20.15 -31.85 -4.73
CA SER A 39 -20.84 -33.08 -4.32
C SER A 39 -19.95 -34.10 -3.60
N SER A 40 -18.62 -33.91 -3.66
CA SER A 40 -17.66 -34.82 -3.07
C SER A 40 -17.50 -34.58 -1.57
N THR A 41 -17.07 -35.61 -0.84
CA THR A 41 -16.76 -35.48 0.58
C THR A 41 -15.55 -34.57 0.79
N VAL A 42 -15.69 -33.66 1.74
CA VAL A 42 -14.60 -32.79 2.22
C VAL A 42 -13.47 -33.65 2.81
N PRO A 43 -12.20 -33.49 2.39
CA PRO A 43 -11.07 -34.15 3.02
C PRO A 43 -10.83 -33.59 4.44
N GLY A 44 -10.45 -34.46 5.38
CA GLY A 44 -10.20 -34.10 6.78
C GLY A 44 -8.75 -34.32 7.22
N PRO A 45 -8.35 -33.82 8.41
CA PRO A 45 -9.15 -33.03 9.35
C PRO A 45 -9.36 -31.59 8.89
N THR A 46 -10.44 -30.94 9.31
CA THR A 46 -10.71 -29.52 9.04
C THR A 46 -10.62 -28.70 10.32
N HIS A 47 -10.16 -27.46 10.22
CA HIS A 47 -10.04 -26.56 11.36
C HIS A 47 -10.91 -25.32 11.17
N THR A 48 -11.71 -24.99 12.19
CA THR A 48 -12.47 -23.74 12.20
C THR A 48 -11.70 -22.66 12.96
N MET A 49 -11.39 -21.58 12.26
CA MET A 49 -10.76 -20.38 12.80
C MET A 49 -11.82 -19.32 13.05
N GLN A 50 -11.84 -18.77 14.26
CA GLN A 50 -12.70 -17.63 14.58
C GLN A 50 -12.03 -16.34 14.09
N THR A 51 -12.66 -15.66 13.13
CA THR A 51 -12.19 -14.35 12.63
C THR A 51 -13.03 -13.21 13.23
N SER A 52 -12.72 -11.96 12.88
CA SER A 52 -13.38 -10.78 13.46
C SER A 52 -14.86 -10.64 13.12
N THR A 53 -15.30 -11.18 11.98
CA THR A 53 -16.68 -11.05 11.50
C THR A 53 -17.39 -12.39 11.40
N GLU A 54 -16.72 -13.45 10.94
CA GLU A 54 -17.31 -14.79 10.80
C GLU A 54 -16.27 -15.90 10.99
N PRO A 55 -16.65 -17.11 11.43
CA PRO A 55 -15.75 -18.25 11.41
C PRO A 55 -15.39 -18.65 9.97
N ILE A 56 -14.17 -19.14 9.77
CA ILE A 56 -13.74 -19.80 8.53
C ILE A 56 -13.29 -21.22 8.82
N THR A 57 -13.69 -22.19 8.00
CA THR A 57 -13.22 -23.59 8.07
C THR A 57 -12.22 -23.85 6.96
N VAL A 58 -11.09 -24.47 7.30
CA VAL A 58 -9.99 -24.74 6.36
C VAL A 58 -9.50 -26.18 6.46
N ASP A 59 -8.98 -26.68 5.34
CA ASP A 59 -8.31 -27.98 5.24
C ASP A 59 -6.80 -27.73 5.35
N PRO A 60 -6.13 -28.13 6.44
CA PRO A 60 -4.69 -27.93 6.61
C PRO A 60 -3.84 -28.62 5.55
N SER A 61 -4.33 -29.69 4.92
CA SER A 61 -3.63 -30.36 3.81
C SER A 61 -3.53 -29.49 2.56
N LYS A 62 -4.47 -28.56 2.40
CA LYS A 62 -4.54 -27.65 1.25
C LYS A 62 -4.26 -26.20 1.64
N SER A 63 -3.79 -25.96 2.86
CA SER A 63 -3.55 -24.61 3.37
C SER A 63 -2.07 -24.38 3.64
N ALA A 64 -1.62 -23.15 3.41
CA ALA A 64 -0.27 -22.73 3.78
C ALA A 64 -0.25 -21.37 4.48
N LEU A 65 0.66 -21.22 5.44
CA LEU A 65 1.08 -19.94 6.00
C LEU A 65 2.27 -19.43 5.19
N VAL A 66 2.08 -18.34 4.45
CA VAL A 66 3.08 -17.72 3.60
C VAL A 66 3.69 -16.52 4.32
N ILE A 67 4.98 -16.62 4.66
CA ILE A 67 5.75 -15.61 5.38
C ILE A 67 6.64 -14.86 4.39
N ILE A 68 6.45 -13.55 4.25
CA ILE A 68 7.09 -12.75 3.19
C ILE A 68 8.09 -11.75 3.77
N ASP A 69 9.28 -11.66 3.16
CA ASP A 69 10.27 -10.58 3.36
C ASP A 69 10.76 -10.38 4.80
N MET A 70 10.79 -11.44 5.59
CA MET A 70 11.33 -11.44 6.95
C MET A 70 12.86 -11.64 6.99
N GLN A 71 13.59 -10.93 6.13
CA GLN A 71 15.05 -11.04 5.97
C GLN A 71 15.79 -9.94 6.73
N ASN A 72 17.08 -10.16 7.00
CA ASN A 72 17.96 -9.19 7.66
C ASN A 72 17.92 -7.81 6.96
N PHE A 73 17.84 -7.75 5.63
CA PHE A 73 17.72 -6.48 4.91
C PHE A 73 16.54 -5.60 5.36
N PHE A 74 15.39 -6.22 5.67
CA PHE A 74 14.17 -5.49 6.02
C PHE A 74 14.04 -5.20 7.51
N LEU A 75 14.74 -5.95 8.36
CA LEU A 75 14.49 -5.96 9.81
C LEU A 75 15.73 -5.67 10.65
N SER A 76 16.94 -5.78 10.11
CA SER A 76 18.16 -5.66 10.91
C SER A 76 18.57 -4.20 11.13
N GLU A 77 18.99 -3.90 12.35
CA GLU A 77 19.53 -2.60 12.74
C GLU A 77 20.80 -2.24 11.96
N ALA A 78 21.54 -3.24 11.46
CA ALA A 78 22.70 -3.04 10.59
C ALA A 78 22.35 -2.32 9.26
N PHE A 79 21.07 -2.35 8.86
CA PHE A 79 20.52 -1.59 7.74
C PHE A 79 19.73 -0.34 8.19
N GLY A 80 19.97 0.14 9.41
CA GLY A 80 19.27 1.29 9.99
C GLY A 80 17.81 1.02 10.35
N ARG A 81 17.43 -0.25 10.58
CA ARG A 81 16.08 -0.65 11.01
C ARG A 81 15.99 -0.77 12.53
N ASP A 82 16.39 0.30 13.22
CA ASP A 82 16.55 0.38 14.68
C ASP A 82 15.23 0.61 15.45
N GLN A 83 14.18 1.04 14.77
CA GLN A 83 12.86 1.19 15.37
C GLN A 83 12.11 -0.14 15.34
N LYS A 84 11.56 -0.57 16.49
CA LYS A 84 10.58 -1.66 16.57
C LYS A 84 9.31 -1.31 15.78
N GLY A 85 9.36 -1.56 14.47
CA GLY A 85 8.31 -1.24 13.52
C GLY A 85 7.32 -2.38 13.34
N PRO A 86 6.35 -2.21 12.41
CA PRO A 86 5.37 -3.25 12.08
C PRO A 86 6.00 -4.59 11.67
N GLY A 87 7.14 -4.57 10.97
CA GLY A 87 7.87 -5.77 10.60
C GLY A 87 8.41 -6.54 11.81
N HIS A 88 8.96 -5.83 12.81
CA HIS A 88 9.43 -6.45 14.06
C HIS A 88 8.28 -6.99 14.89
N ALA A 89 7.16 -6.26 14.98
CA ALA A 89 5.95 -6.76 15.63
C ALA A 89 5.42 -8.03 14.94
N ALA A 90 5.40 -8.07 13.61
CA ALA A 90 5.03 -9.26 12.85
C ALA A 90 5.97 -10.44 13.13
N CYS A 91 7.28 -10.19 13.26
CA CYS A 91 8.25 -11.20 13.69
C CYS A 91 7.90 -11.79 15.05
N GLU A 92 7.62 -10.95 16.06
CA GLU A 92 7.26 -11.41 17.41
C GLU A 92 5.98 -12.27 17.39
N GLU A 93 4.94 -11.86 16.66
CA GLU A 93 3.67 -12.59 16.55
C GLU A 93 3.81 -13.90 15.76
N LEU A 94 4.66 -13.92 14.72
CA LEU A 94 4.98 -15.12 13.96
C LEU A 94 5.59 -16.21 14.85
N VAL A 95 6.57 -15.81 15.65
CA VAL A 95 7.31 -16.70 16.55
C VAL A 95 6.41 -17.22 17.67
N ARG A 96 5.65 -16.33 18.31
CA ARG A 96 4.84 -16.68 19.48
C ARG A 96 3.58 -17.46 19.13
N HIS A 97 2.96 -17.14 17.99
CA HIS A 97 1.59 -17.57 17.71
C HIS A 97 1.46 -18.26 16.36
N ALA A 98 1.81 -17.61 15.26
CA ALA A 98 1.39 -18.06 13.93
C ALA A 98 2.10 -19.35 13.49
N ILE A 99 3.42 -19.41 13.56
CA ILE A 99 4.20 -20.57 13.10
C ILE A 99 3.89 -21.82 13.95
N PRO A 100 3.91 -21.76 15.30
CA PRO A 100 3.56 -22.92 16.13
C PRO A 100 2.13 -23.41 15.89
N ALA A 101 1.17 -22.48 15.76
CA ALA A 101 -0.22 -22.84 15.51
C ALA A 101 -0.41 -23.48 14.13
N ALA A 102 0.22 -22.92 13.09
CA ALA A 102 0.17 -23.47 11.73
C ALA A 102 0.71 -24.90 11.70
N ARG A 103 1.93 -25.12 12.23
CA ARG A 103 2.55 -26.45 12.29
C ARG A 103 1.71 -27.44 13.09
N LYS A 104 1.18 -27.04 14.25
CA LYS A 104 0.30 -27.89 15.08
C LYS A 104 -0.99 -28.27 14.36
N ALA A 105 -1.57 -27.37 13.57
CA ALA A 105 -2.73 -27.65 12.74
C ALA A 105 -2.39 -28.47 11.49
N GLY A 106 -1.11 -28.74 11.21
CA GLY A 106 -0.66 -29.38 9.99
C GLY A 106 -0.73 -28.47 8.77
N ILE A 107 -0.76 -27.15 8.94
CA ILE A 107 -0.67 -26.16 7.86
C ILE A 107 0.81 -26.00 7.51
N ARG A 108 1.16 -26.12 6.22
CA ARG A 108 2.53 -25.94 5.73
C ARG A 108 2.97 -24.49 5.92
N VAL A 109 4.20 -24.26 6.38
CA VAL A 109 4.79 -22.91 6.38
C VAL A 109 5.69 -22.75 5.16
N ILE A 110 5.50 -21.67 4.41
CA ILE A 110 6.27 -21.33 3.22
C ILE A 110 6.94 -19.98 3.45
N TRP A 111 8.26 -19.96 3.36
CA TRP A 111 9.10 -18.79 3.53
C TRP A 111 9.40 -18.22 2.16
N VAL A 112 8.88 -17.04 1.85
CA VAL A 112 8.98 -16.42 0.53
C VAL A 112 9.81 -15.15 0.64
N ASN A 113 11.06 -15.26 0.22
CA ASN A 113 12.09 -14.27 0.50
C ASN A 113 12.89 -14.00 -0.76
N TRP A 114 13.46 -12.80 -0.88
CA TRP A 114 14.41 -12.54 -1.95
C TRP A 114 15.61 -13.49 -1.85
N GLY A 115 16.14 -13.92 -2.98
CA GLY A 115 17.29 -14.81 -3.01
C GLY A 115 17.72 -15.01 -4.45
N LEU A 116 18.21 -13.91 -5.01
CA LEU A 116 18.45 -13.76 -6.43
C LEU A 116 19.73 -14.49 -6.86
N THR A 117 19.69 -15.03 -8.06
CA THR A 117 20.86 -15.50 -8.81
C THR A 117 21.42 -14.37 -9.68
N GLU A 118 22.66 -14.51 -10.17
CA GLU A 118 23.25 -13.52 -11.08
C GLU A 118 22.38 -13.27 -12.31
N GLU A 119 21.93 -14.36 -12.94
CA GLU A 119 21.09 -14.31 -14.13
C GLU A 119 19.79 -13.53 -13.88
N GLU A 120 19.16 -13.76 -12.72
CA GLU A 120 17.94 -13.05 -12.35
C GLU A 120 18.18 -11.56 -12.10
N VAL A 121 19.32 -11.17 -11.53
CA VAL A 121 19.66 -9.75 -11.41
C VAL A 121 19.96 -9.16 -12.77
N GLU A 122 20.70 -9.84 -13.63
CA GLU A 122 21.03 -9.38 -14.98
C GLU A 122 19.76 -9.09 -15.80
N GLN A 123 18.81 -10.02 -15.79
CA GLN A 123 17.55 -9.92 -16.52
C GLN A 123 16.47 -9.09 -15.79
N MET A 124 16.76 -8.59 -14.59
CA MET A 124 15.76 -7.90 -13.78
C MET A 124 15.31 -6.57 -14.44
N PRO A 125 13.99 -6.32 -14.53
CA PRO A 125 13.48 -5.07 -15.07
C PRO A 125 14.04 -3.84 -14.32
N PRO A 126 14.44 -2.77 -15.03
CA PRO A 126 14.98 -1.56 -14.42
C PRO A 126 14.06 -0.94 -13.36
N ALA A 127 12.74 -1.04 -13.54
CA ALA A 127 11.76 -0.54 -12.57
C ALA A 127 11.86 -1.25 -11.21
N VAL A 128 12.16 -2.54 -11.19
CA VAL A 128 12.33 -3.32 -9.95
C VAL A 128 13.68 -2.97 -9.32
N LYS A 129 14.77 -2.96 -10.10
CA LYS A 129 16.09 -2.53 -9.63
C LYS A 129 16.05 -1.14 -8.98
N ARG A 130 15.45 -0.17 -9.68
CA ARG A 130 15.26 1.21 -9.22
C ARG A 130 14.57 1.29 -7.86
N ALA A 131 13.62 0.40 -7.56
CA ALA A 131 12.89 0.42 -6.28
C ALA A 131 13.80 0.25 -5.05
N PHE A 132 14.98 -0.36 -5.23
CA PHE A 132 15.98 -0.59 -4.19
C PHE A 132 17.17 0.36 -4.30
N GLY A 133 17.00 1.48 -5.01
CA GLY A 133 18.11 2.37 -5.33
C GLY A 133 19.03 1.78 -6.40
N PHE A 134 20.00 2.59 -6.80
CA PHE A 134 21.00 2.23 -7.80
C PHE A 134 22.24 3.08 -7.55
N PHE A 135 23.20 3.07 -8.47
CA PHE A 135 24.37 3.93 -8.40
C PHE A 135 24.41 4.89 -9.57
N SER A 136 25.04 6.04 -9.36
CA SER A 136 25.38 6.98 -10.43
C SER A 136 26.87 7.22 -10.47
N ILE A 137 27.39 7.48 -11.66
CA ILE A 137 28.79 7.87 -11.91
C ILE A 137 28.84 9.31 -12.43
N PRO A 138 29.98 10.01 -12.32
CA PRO A 138 30.16 11.34 -12.90
C PRO A 138 29.92 11.34 -14.41
N VAL A 139 29.43 12.45 -14.94
CA VAL A 139 29.10 12.59 -16.38
C VAL A 139 30.31 12.33 -17.30
N GLY A 140 31.54 12.58 -16.81
CA GLY A 140 32.77 12.35 -17.56
C GLY A 140 33.34 10.93 -17.45
N ALA A 141 32.74 10.06 -16.63
CA ALA A 141 33.19 8.68 -16.45
C ALA A 141 32.51 7.74 -17.46
N GLU A 142 33.27 6.81 -18.03
CA GLU A 142 32.74 5.83 -18.99
C GLU A 142 32.22 4.57 -18.27
N PHE A 143 30.98 4.21 -18.58
CA PHE A 143 30.36 2.99 -18.06
C PHE A 143 30.88 1.76 -18.82
N LYS A 144 31.52 0.83 -18.13
CA LYS A 144 31.97 -0.46 -18.68
C LYS A 144 30.88 -1.51 -18.47
N ALA A 145 30.85 -2.51 -19.34
CA ALA A 145 29.85 -3.59 -19.26
C ALA A 145 29.84 -4.31 -17.89
N ASN A 146 30.99 -4.41 -17.23
CA ASN A 146 31.13 -5.05 -15.92
C ASN A 146 30.66 -4.16 -14.75
N ASP A 147 30.34 -2.89 -14.98
CA ASP A 147 29.94 -1.95 -13.94
C ASP A 147 28.46 -2.08 -13.58
N ALA A 148 27.69 -2.87 -14.34
CA ALA A 148 26.22 -3.00 -14.30
C ALA A 148 25.60 -3.30 -12.91
N PHE A 149 26.40 -3.69 -11.92
CA PHE A 149 25.97 -4.09 -10.58
C PHE A 149 26.57 -3.24 -9.44
N GLY A 150 26.90 -1.97 -9.69
CA GLY A 150 27.31 -1.04 -8.63
C GLY A 150 28.79 -0.99 -8.32
N HIS A 151 29.61 -1.59 -9.18
CA HIS A 151 31.06 -1.63 -9.03
C HIS A 151 31.74 -0.67 -10.00
N HIS A 152 31.57 0.63 -9.78
CA HIS A 152 32.40 1.67 -10.39
C HIS A 152 33.10 2.46 -9.28
N GLU A 153 34.39 2.76 -9.44
CA GLU A 153 35.20 3.40 -8.40
C GLU A 153 34.64 4.77 -8.00
N GLU A 154 34.23 5.56 -8.98
CA GLU A 154 33.65 6.89 -8.79
C GLU A 154 32.12 6.87 -8.53
N SER A 155 31.51 5.70 -8.32
CA SER A 155 30.06 5.64 -8.14
C SER A 155 29.59 6.03 -6.74
N VAL A 156 28.47 6.75 -6.70
CA VAL A 156 27.73 7.08 -5.47
C VAL A 156 26.41 6.32 -5.44
N SER A 157 25.92 6.02 -4.24
CA SER A 157 24.59 5.42 -4.09
C SER A 157 23.52 6.48 -4.27
N VAL A 158 22.46 6.14 -4.99
CA VAL A 158 21.29 6.99 -5.20
C VAL A 158 20.02 6.23 -4.87
N ASP A 159 19.03 6.96 -4.36
CA ASP A 159 17.73 6.40 -4.03
C ASP A 159 16.93 6.05 -5.30
N ARG A 160 15.71 5.53 -5.12
CA ARG A 160 14.80 5.23 -6.23
C ARG A 160 14.42 6.45 -7.07
N HIS A 161 14.71 7.67 -6.64
CA HIS A 161 14.45 8.91 -7.35
C HIS A 161 15.71 9.51 -8.00
N GLY A 162 16.87 8.87 -7.84
CA GLY A 162 18.14 9.35 -8.37
C GLY A 162 18.79 10.43 -7.48
N LYS A 163 18.32 10.60 -6.24
CA LYS A 163 18.98 11.49 -5.28
C LYS A 163 20.08 10.73 -4.56
N GLU A 164 21.26 11.33 -4.49
CA GLU A 164 22.39 10.77 -3.73
C GLU A 164 21.96 10.47 -2.29
N ASN A 165 22.30 9.28 -1.82
CA ASN A 165 22.07 8.87 -0.45
C ASN A 165 23.35 8.27 0.12
N GLN A 166 23.44 8.24 1.45
CA GLN A 166 24.57 7.62 2.16
C GLN A 166 24.33 6.12 2.39
N SER A 167 23.53 5.48 1.53
CA SER A 167 23.29 4.04 1.66
C SER A 167 24.56 3.27 1.40
N PHE A 168 24.83 2.29 2.25
CA PHE A 168 25.99 1.40 2.15
C PHE A 168 25.87 0.39 0.99
N TYR A 169 24.71 0.32 0.33
CA TYR A 169 24.46 -0.52 -0.84
C TYR A 169 24.06 0.32 -2.05
N ARG A 170 24.41 -0.18 -3.25
CA ARG A 170 24.30 0.51 -4.55
C ARG A 170 23.22 -0.10 -5.47
N GLY A 171 22.16 -0.62 -4.87
CA GLY A 171 21.07 -1.33 -5.55
C GLY A 171 21.20 -2.85 -5.48
N ILE A 172 20.22 -3.55 -6.06
CA ILE A 172 20.15 -5.02 -6.05
C ILE A 172 21.43 -5.63 -6.64
N GLY A 173 21.97 -6.65 -5.97
CA GLY A 173 23.15 -7.37 -6.41
C GLY A 173 24.47 -6.66 -6.14
N ALA A 174 24.46 -5.41 -5.65
CA ALA A 174 25.68 -4.72 -5.24
C ALA A 174 26.20 -5.25 -3.90
N ASP A 175 27.51 -5.20 -3.69
CA ASP A 175 28.13 -5.54 -2.41
C ASP A 175 27.73 -4.51 -1.33
N CYS A 176 27.24 -5.01 -0.18
CA CYS A 176 26.91 -4.19 0.99
C CYS A 176 28.13 -3.93 1.89
N GLY A 177 29.25 -4.63 1.66
CA GLY A 177 30.46 -4.54 2.46
C GLY A 177 30.24 -4.95 3.93
N ILE A 178 31.07 -4.37 4.81
CA ILE A 178 30.99 -4.60 6.26
C ILE A 178 29.97 -3.65 6.88
N LEU A 179 28.88 -4.22 7.40
CA LEU A 179 27.83 -3.50 8.10
C LEU A 179 28.16 -3.42 9.59
N LYS A 180 27.74 -2.32 10.23
CA LYS A 180 27.97 -2.07 11.66
C LYS A 180 26.64 -2.00 12.39
N PHE A 181 26.55 -2.73 13.49
CA PHE A 181 25.42 -2.64 14.43
C PHE A 181 25.59 -1.43 15.36
N PRO A 182 24.50 -0.94 15.97
CA PRO A 182 24.55 0.14 16.95
C PRO A 182 25.46 -0.16 18.16
N ASP A 183 25.62 -1.44 18.52
CA ASP A 183 26.49 -1.90 19.62
C ASP A 183 27.98 -2.03 19.22
N GLY A 184 28.33 -1.66 17.99
CA GLY A 184 29.69 -1.70 17.47
C GLY A 184 30.13 -3.05 16.89
N LYS A 185 29.28 -4.09 16.94
CA LYS A 185 29.56 -5.35 16.23
C LYS A 185 29.51 -5.15 14.72
N THR A 186 30.20 -6.01 13.98
CA THR A 186 30.23 -5.97 12.53
C THR A 186 29.80 -7.29 11.92
N VAL A 187 29.25 -7.22 10.70
CA VAL A 187 28.90 -8.39 9.90
C VAL A 187 29.19 -8.12 8.43
N GLU A 188 29.63 -9.14 7.70
CA GLU A 188 29.74 -9.08 6.25
C GLU A 188 28.33 -9.15 5.64
N GLY A 189 27.86 -8.04 5.07
CA GLY A 189 26.50 -7.93 4.56
C GLY A 189 26.25 -8.80 3.33
N GLY A 190 27.31 -9.10 2.57
CA GLY A 190 27.26 -9.77 1.28
C GLY A 190 26.55 -8.94 0.21
N ARG A 191 26.29 -9.55 -0.95
CA ARG A 191 25.62 -8.87 -2.05
C ARG A 191 24.12 -8.74 -1.84
N LEU A 192 23.58 -7.58 -2.14
CA LEU A 192 22.21 -7.19 -1.77
C LEU A 192 21.17 -8.11 -2.40
N LEU A 193 20.37 -8.77 -1.54
CA LEU A 193 19.26 -9.67 -1.83
C LEU A 193 19.63 -10.91 -2.69
N MET A 194 20.94 -11.18 -2.81
CA MET A 194 21.47 -12.35 -3.49
C MET A 194 21.34 -13.58 -2.61
N ARG A 195 21.19 -14.75 -3.24
CA ARG A 195 21.17 -16.03 -2.52
C ARG A 195 22.45 -16.19 -1.69
N ASP A 196 22.29 -16.83 -0.53
CA ASP A 196 23.38 -17.13 0.41
C ASP A 196 24.10 -15.90 1.02
N SER A 197 23.59 -14.68 0.77
CA SER A 197 24.07 -13.47 1.43
C SER A 197 23.44 -13.29 2.81
N TRP A 198 24.19 -12.69 3.74
CA TRP A 198 23.68 -12.43 5.09
C TRP A 198 22.41 -11.56 5.07
N ASN A 199 22.38 -10.53 4.23
CA ASN A 199 21.22 -9.64 4.14
C ASN A 199 19.96 -10.34 3.60
N ALA A 200 20.13 -11.41 2.80
CA ALA A 200 19.03 -12.25 2.32
C ALA A 200 18.67 -13.41 3.26
N ALA A 201 19.42 -13.64 4.33
CA ALA A 201 19.06 -14.63 5.33
C ALA A 201 17.85 -14.16 6.16
N LEU A 202 17.10 -15.10 6.72
CA LEU A 202 16.01 -14.81 7.65
C LEU A 202 16.55 -14.08 8.88
N GLN A 203 15.79 -13.09 9.36
CA GLN A 203 16.12 -12.36 10.56
C GLN A 203 15.94 -13.25 11.80
N PRO A 204 16.93 -13.32 12.72
CA PRO A 204 16.73 -14.03 13.98
C PRO A 204 15.53 -13.52 14.79
N PRO A 205 14.72 -14.41 15.41
CA PRO A 205 14.93 -15.86 15.54
C PRO A 205 14.28 -16.72 14.43
N LEU A 206 13.79 -16.11 13.34
CA LEU A 206 13.04 -16.84 12.30
C LEU A 206 13.89 -17.83 11.52
N ASP A 207 15.19 -17.58 11.40
CA ASP A 207 16.18 -18.50 10.84
C ASP A 207 16.19 -19.86 11.58
N SER A 208 16.22 -19.82 12.91
CA SER A 208 16.19 -21.01 13.76
C SER A 208 14.86 -21.74 13.62
N MET A 209 13.75 -20.98 13.53
CA MET A 209 12.44 -21.57 13.29
C MET A 209 12.36 -22.28 11.95
N PHE A 210 12.89 -21.68 10.87
CA PHE A 210 12.94 -22.35 9.56
C PHE A 210 13.77 -23.63 9.63
N ILE A 211 14.96 -23.60 10.25
CA ILE A 211 15.82 -24.79 10.38
C ILE A 211 15.07 -25.92 11.10
N GLU A 212 14.36 -25.61 12.18
CA GLU A 212 13.51 -26.58 12.89
C GLU A 212 12.38 -27.09 11.99
N GLY A 213 11.67 -26.18 11.32
CA GLY A 213 10.53 -26.49 10.45
C GLY A 213 10.90 -27.33 9.24
N SER A 214 12.06 -27.08 8.64
CA SER A 214 12.56 -27.81 7.47
C SER A 214 12.84 -29.29 7.77
N LYS A 215 12.98 -29.65 9.05
CA LYS A 215 13.25 -31.01 9.54
C LYS A 215 12.00 -31.75 10.01
N LEU A 216 10.80 -31.16 9.89
CA LEU A 216 9.57 -31.84 10.27
C LEU A 216 9.34 -33.07 9.38
N GLU A 217 8.98 -34.19 10.01
CA GLU A 217 8.69 -35.45 9.30
C GLU A 217 7.47 -35.35 8.37
N SER A 218 6.47 -34.57 8.80
CA SER A 218 5.27 -34.30 8.03
C SER A 218 5.20 -32.82 7.72
N LYS A 219 5.11 -32.51 6.44
CA LYS A 219 5.01 -31.16 5.88
C LYS A 219 6.15 -30.22 6.32
N PRO A 220 7.43 -30.54 6.02
CA PRO A 220 8.55 -29.64 6.31
C PRO A 220 8.34 -28.24 5.75
N ASP A 221 8.76 -27.22 6.48
CA ASP A 221 8.77 -25.85 5.99
C ASP A 221 9.60 -25.75 4.70
N VAL A 222 9.16 -24.91 3.77
CA VAL A 222 9.84 -24.73 2.48
C VAL A 222 10.27 -23.28 2.30
N TRP A 223 11.51 -23.09 1.87
CA TRP A 223 12.02 -21.78 1.46
C TRP A 223 11.91 -21.64 -0.04
N ILE A 224 11.19 -20.62 -0.48
CA ILE A 224 11.03 -20.27 -1.89
C ILE A 224 11.69 -18.91 -2.13
N HIS A 225 12.70 -18.89 -2.99
CA HIS A 225 13.33 -17.66 -3.43
C HIS A 225 12.44 -16.96 -4.44
N LYS A 226 12.00 -15.74 -4.11
CA LYS A 226 11.32 -14.87 -5.06
C LYS A 226 12.35 -14.02 -5.81
N ASN A 227 12.05 -13.77 -7.06
CA ASN A 227 12.84 -12.93 -7.96
C ASN A 227 12.11 -11.66 -8.42
N ARG A 228 11.03 -11.33 -7.74
CA ARG A 228 10.12 -10.23 -8.08
C ARG A 228 9.38 -9.78 -6.82
N MET A 229 8.87 -8.55 -6.82
CA MET A 229 8.34 -7.86 -5.64
C MET A 229 7.44 -8.70 -4.73
N SER A 230 6.44 -9.40 -5.27
CA SER A 230 5.52 -10.23 -4.49
C SER A 230 5.82 -11.74 -4.56
N GLY A 231 6.68 -12.19 -5.47
CA GLY A 231 6.85 -13.62 -5.80
C GLY A 231 5.64 -14.30 -6.46
N MET A 232 4.51 -13.60 -6.60
CA MET A 232 3.23 -14.17 -7.05
C MET A 232 2.80 -13.70 -8.45
N TRP A 233 3.35 -12.59 -8.95
CA TRP A 233 2.92 -12.01 -10.22
C TRP A 233 3.71 -12.55 -11.42
N GLY A 234 3.03 -13.08 -12.44
CA GLY A 234 3.59 -13.58 -13.69
C GLY A 234 2.94 -14.89 -14.15
N ALA A 235 3.32 -15.40 -15.33
CA ALA A 235 2.73 -16.62 -15.89
C ALA A 235 3.06 -17.87 -15.06
N THR A 236 4.33 -18.00 -14.65
CA THR A 236 4.85 -19.03 -13.75
C THR A 236 5.84 -18.40 -12.76
N THR A 237 5.73 -18.81 -11.50
CA THR A 237 6.64 -18.42 -10.42
C THR A 237 6.97 -19.66 -9.59
N PRO A 238 8.15 -19.73 -8.94
CA PRO A 238 8.51 -20.88 -8.11
C PRO A 238 7.47 -21.16 -7.01
N LEU A 239 6.88 -20.10 -6.43
CA LEU A 239 5.79 -20.23 -5.48
C LEU A 239 4.55 -20.84 -6.14
N LYS A 240 4.14 -20.36 -7.32
CA LYS A 240 2.97 -20.90 -8.02
C LYS A 240 3.15 -22.38 -8.38
N GLU A 241 4.31 -22.75 -8.90
CA GLU A 241 4.64 -24.14 -9.25
C GLU A 241 4.55 -25.04 -8.02
N PHE A 242 5.20 -24.65 -6.92
CA PHE A 242 5.12 -25.38 -5.65
C PHE A 242 3.69 -25.52 -5.14
N LEU A 243 2.89 -24.43 -5.17
CA LEU A 243 1.51 -24.46 -4.70
C LEU A 243 0.62 -25.39 -5.55
N ASP A 244 0.84 -25.44 -6.86
CA ASP A 244 0.09 -26.32 -7.76
C ASP A 244 0.50 -27.78 -7.59
N GLU A 245 1.80 -28.07 -7.46
CA GLU A 245 2.33 -29.41 -7.20
C GLU A 245 1.85 -29.99 -5.87
N GLU A 246 1.88 -29.19 -4.80
CA GLU A 246 1.42 -29.60 -3.47
C GLU A 246 -0.11 -29.53 -3.31
N GLY A 247 -0.83 -29.06 -4.33
CA GLY A 247 -2.29 -28.92 -4.28
C GLY A 247 -2.78 -27.92 -3.22
N ILE A 248 -1.97 -26.92 -2.87
CA ILE A 248 -2.30 -25.88 -1.90
C ILE A 248 -3.24 -24.86 -2.55
N ARG A 249 -4.36 -24.56 -1.87
CA ARG A 249 -5.44 -23.71 -2.40
C ARG A 249 -5.84 -22.57 -1.46
N THR A 250 -5.49 -22.65 -0.19
CA THR A 250 -5.78 -21.62 0.81
C THR A 250 -4.48 -21.05 1.34
N LEU A 251 -4.31 -19.72 1.28
CA LEU A 251 -3.09 -19.05 1.71
C LEU A 251 -3.39 -18.04 2.81
N PHE A 252 -2.65 -18.13 3.91
CA PHE A 252 -2.60 -17.11 4.95
C PHE A 252 -1.31 -16.30 4.75
N PHE A 253 -1.44 -14.99 4.52
CA PHE A 253 -0.29 -14.12 4.27
C PHE A 253 0.12 -13.37 5.54
N THR A 254 1.43 -13.25 5.75
CA THR A 254 2.02 -12.47 6.84
C THR A 254 3.43 -12.02 6.45
N GLY A 255 3.98 -11.05 7.18
CA GLY A 255 5.27 -10.43 6.91
C GLY A 255 5.16 -8.98 6.43
N VAL A 256 6.24 -8.46 5.88
CA VAL A 256 6.39 -7.05 5.53
C VAL A 256 5.61 -6.72 4.24
N ASN A 257 4.91 -5.58 4.20
CA ASN A 257 4.14 -5.07 3.04
C ASN A 257 3.00 -5.98 2.55
N THR A 258 2.34 -6.72 3.44
CA THR A 258 1.23 -7.63 3.12
C THR A 258 -0.14 -6.95 2.92
N ASP A 259 -0.24 -5.63 3.04
CA ASP A 259 -1.50 -4.89 3.17
C ASP A 259 -1.99 -4.16 1.91
N GLN A 260 -1.54 -4.55 0.72
CA GLN A 260 -2.04 -3.99 -0.54
C GLN A 260 -3.40 -4.58 -0.93
N VAL A 261 -4.43 -3.72 -0.98
CA VAL A 261 -5.78 -4.09 -1.40
C VAL A 261 -5.83 -4.32 -2.91
N LYS A 262 -6.37 -5.47 -3.34
CA LYS A 262 -6.79 -5.69 -4.73
C LYS A 262 -8.31 -5.46 -4.83
N PRO A 263 -8.79 -4.37 -5.47
CA PRO A 263 -10.21 -4.14 -5.67
C PRO A 263 -10.84 -5.27 -6.49
N ARG A 264 -12.10 -5.61 -6.19
CA ARG A 264 -12.91 -6.56 -6.96
C ARG A 264 -14.25 -5.93 -7.28
N VAL A 265 -14.79 -6.21 -8.46
CA VAL A 265 -16.13 -5.73 -8.83
C VAL A 265 -17.18 -6.60 -8.12
N ASN A 266 -18.24 -5.98 -7.59
CA ASN A 266 -19.32 -6.70 -6.96
C ASN A 266 -20.09 -7.56 -7.99
N ARG A 267 -20.84 -8.58 -7.52
CA ARG A 267 -21.59 -9.47 -8.43
C ARG A 267 -22.63 -8.75 -9.27
N ALA A 268 -23.19 -7.65 -8.75
CA ALA A 268 -24.20 -6.85 -9.43
C ALA A 268 -23.60 -5.99 -10.56
N GLN A 269 -22.27 -5.90 -10.68
CA GLN A 269 -21.57 -5.01 -11.62
C GLN A 269 -21.99 -3.54 -11.47
N THR A 270 -22.30 -3.12 -10.24
CA THR A 270 -22.72 -1.74 -9.93
C THR A 270 -21.66 -0.93 -9.20
N ALA A 271 -20.74 -1.60 -8.50
CA ALA A 271 -19.68 -0.98 -7.70
C ALA A 271 -18.53 -1.97 -7.45
N VAL A 272 -17.47 -1.49 -6.81
CA VAL A 272 -16.43 -2.36 -6.22
C VAL A 272 -16.88 -2.89 -4.86
N GLU A 273 -16.35 -4.04 -4.47
CA GLU A 273 -16.58 -4.63 -3.15
C GLU A 273 -15.83 -3.81 -2.07
N THR A 274 -16.57 -3.23 -1.14
CA THR A 274 -16.04 -2.43 -0.02
C THR A 274 -16.13 -3.17 1.31
N ALA A 275 -16.92 -4.24 1.39
CA ALA A 275 -17.07 -5.01 2.62
C ALA A 275 -15.76 -5.71 3.00
N ASN A 276 -15.35 -5.58 4.27
CA ASN A 276 -14.13 -6.15 4.82
C ASN A 276 -12.83 -5.68 4.13
N VAL A 277 -12.87 -4.60 3.36
CA VAL A 277 -11.68 -3.96 2.81
C VAL A 277 -11.10 -2.99 3.84
N LYS A 278 -9.77 -3.00 3.99
CA LYS A 278 -9.07 -2.02 4.82
C LYS A 278 -9.10 -0.66 4.10
N HIS A 279 -9.64 0.35 4.77
CA HIS A 279 -9.61 1.73 4.28
C HIS A 279 -8.49 2.50 4.99
N SER A 280 -7.86 3.43 4.27
CA SER A 280 -6.83 4.34 4.79
C SER A 280 -7.07 5.74 4.27
N MET A 281 -6.29 6.71 4.73
CA MET A 281 -6.29 8.03 4.13
C MET A 281 -5.83 7.92 2.68
N ASN A 282 -6.41 8.73 1.80
CA ASN A 282 -5.94 8.85 0.42
C ASN A 282 -4.50 9.40 0.43
N PRO A 283 -3.54 8.79 -0.29
CA PRO A 283 -2.14 9.19 -0.23
C PRO A 283 -1.89 10.67 -0.56
N PHE A 284 -2.68 11.26 -1.46
CA PHE A 284 -2.54 12.68 -1.80
C PHE A 284 -3.02 13.61 -0.67
N ASP A 285 -3.99 13.17 0.13
CA ASP A 285 -4.47 13.95 1.28
C ASP A 285 -3.48 13.90 2.45
N GLU A 286 -2.72 12.79 2.61
CA GLU A 286 -1.63 12.71 3.59
C GLU A 286 -0.57 13.80 3.35
N LEU A 287 -0.24 14.06 2.08
CA LEU A 287 0.69 15.11 1.67
C LEU A 287 0.15 16.50 2.01
N SER A 288 -1.16 16.68 1.88
CA SER A 288 -1.85 17.94 2.17
C SER A 288 -1.80 18.27 3.65
N ILE A 289 -2.02 17.26 4.51
CA ILE A 289 -1.90 17.41 5.97
C ILE A 289 -0.45 17.69 6.36
N GLU A 290 0.51 16.95 5.81
CA GLU A 290 1.93 17.18 6.09
C GLU A 290 2.36 18.59 5.67
N GLU A 291 1.93 19.06 4.50
CA GLU A 291 2.29 20.39 4.01
C GLU A 291 1.77 21.50 4.92
N ALA A 292 0.49 21.40 5.34
CA ALA A 292 -0.09 22.33 6.30
C ALA A 292 0.67 22.34 7.64
N VAL A 293 1.10 21.18 8.11
CA VAL A 293 1.89 21.06 9.35
C VAL A 293 3.30 21.65 9.17
N ARG A 294 3.96 21.42 8.03
CA ARG A 294 5.27 22.02 7.72
C ARG A 294 5.20 23.54 7.64
N MET A 295 4.12 24.09 7.08
CA MET A 295 3.83 25.53 7.07
C MET A 295 3.72 26.07 8.50
N ARG A 296 2.92 25.43 9.36
CA ARG A 296 2.79 25.84 10.78
C ARG A 296 4.10 25.77 11.55
N GLU A 297 4.89 24.73 11.31
CA GLU A 297 6.20 24.53 11.95
C GLU A 297 7.30 25.42 11.35
N LYS A 298 6.99 26.22 10.31
CA LYS A 298 7.95 27.03 9.53
C LYS A 298 9.17 26.22 9.07
N LYS A 299 8.93 24.95 8.71
CA LYS A 299 9.98 24.02 8.27
C LYS A 299 10.13 24.02 6.75
N ALA A 300 11.20 23.38 6.29
CA ALA A 300 11.55 23.27 4.87
C ALA A 300 11.63 24.65 4.20
N HIS A 301 10.73 24.94 3.27
CA HIS A 301 10.72 26.20 2.51
C HIS A 301 9.78 27.26 3.09
N HIS A 302 9.21 27.03 4.29
CA HIS A 302 8.19 27.90 4.90
C HIS A 302 8.71 28.82 6.01
N ALA A 303 10.00 29.17 5.99
CA ALA A 303 10.60 30.03 7.02
C ALA A 303 9.90 31.40 7.15
N ASN A 304 9.38 31.92 6.03
CA ASN A 304 8.68 33.21 5.94
C ASN A 304 7.15 33.04 5.81
N ALA A 305 6.62 31.84 6.03
CA ALA A 305 5.18 31.64 5.98
C ALA A 305 4.50 32.39 7.14
N PRO A 306 3.31 32.96 6.92
CA PRO A 306 2.52 33.54 7.98
C PRO A 306 2.19 32.48 9.04
N ASP A 307 1.96 32.91 10.27
CA ASP A 307 1.59 32.01 11.36
C ASP A 307 0.27 31.30 11.02
N VAL A 308 0.28 29.97 11.15
CA VAL A 308 -0.90 29.14 10.94
C VAL A 308 -1.64 29.02 12.27
N GLU A 309 -2.75 29.74 12.39
CA GLU A 309 -3.60 29.77 13.60
C GLU A 309 -4.22 28.39 13.88
N GLU A 310 -4.77 27.75 12.84
CA GLU A 310 -5.48 26.47 12.98
C GLU A 310 -5.39 25.63 11.70
N ILE A 311 -5.17 24.32 11.87
CA ILE A 311 -5.28 23.32 10.81
C ILE A 311 -6.55 22.50 11.02
N VAL A 312 -7.55 22.70 10.16
CA VAL A 312 -8.84 21.99 10.21
C VAL A 312 -8.86 20.88 9.17
N ALA A 313 -8.91 19.62 9.60
CA ALA A 313 -9.09 18.49 8.70
C ALA A 313 -10.58 18.32 8.34
N PHE A 314 -10.90 18.08 7.07
CA PHE A 314 -12.27 17.91 6.60
C PHE A 314 -12.47 16.56 5.92
N SER A 315 -13.60 15.90 6.17
CA SER A 315 -14.03 14.73 5.41
C SER A 315 -15.56 14.68 5.35
N ALA A 316 -16.10 14.37 4.17
CA ALA A 316 -17.51 14.10 3.96
C ALA A 316 -17.69 12.65 3.53
N GLY A 317 -18.43 11.86 4.31
CA GLY A 317 -18.61 10.43 4.03
C GLY A 317 -19.18 9.66 5.22
N VAL A 318 -19.17 8.34 5.10
CA VAL A 318 -19.76 7.41 6.06
C VAL A 318 -19.23 7.61 7.49
N PRO A 319 -19.94 7.13 8.53
CA PRO A 319 -19.50 7.24 9.92
C PRO A 319 -18.04 6.82 10.17
N LYS A 320 -17.54 5.83 9.41
CA LYS A 320 -16.17 5.31 9.50
C LYS A 320 -15.10 6.32 9.06
N SER A 321 -15.43 7.33 8.25
CA SER A 321 -14.50 8.40 7.86
C SER A 321 -13.97 9.21 9.03
N GLN A 322 -14.62 9.14 10.21
CA GLN A 322 -14.10 9.72 11.44
C GLN A 322 -12.70 9.17 11.79
N ASP A 323 -12.40 7.91 11.47
CA ASP A 323 -11.12 7.29 11.80
C ASP A 323 -9.98 7.92 10.96
N ILE A 324 -10.27 8.29 9.71
CA ILE A 324 -9.34 8.99 8.83
C ILE A 324 -9.05 10.40 9.36
N LEU A 325 -10.08 11.10 9.85
CA LEU A 325 -9.91 12.41 10.51
C LEU A 325 -9.08 12.31 11.79
N ARG A 326 -9.21 11.21 12.54
CA ARG A 326 -8.35 10.94 13.72
C ARG A 326 -6.90 10.75 13.31
N THR A 327 -6.62 10.09 12.19
CA THR A 327 -5.27 9.99 11.64
C THR A 327 -4.71 11.36 11.26
N ALA A 328 -5.48 12.21 10.56
CA ALA A 328 -5.05 13.57 10.22
C ALA A 328 -4.72 14.41 11.47
N MET A 329 -5.55 14.29 12.51
CA MET A 329 -5.34 14.92 13.82
C MET A 329 -4.11 14.38 14.56
N ALA A 330 -3.76 13.11 14.34
CA ALA A 330 -2.56 12.50 14.91
C ALA A 330 -1.28 12.93 14.16
N MET A 331 -1.38 13.21 12.86
CA MET A 331 -0.29 13.77 12.06
C MET A 331 -0.01 15.22 12.42
N GLY A 332 -1.05 16.02 12.71
CA GLY A 332 -0.85 17.36 13.22
C GLY A 332 -2.03 18.32 13.11
N ALA A 333 -3.14 17.94 12.46
CA ALA A 333 -4.34 18.78 12.42
C ALA A 333 -4.91 19.04 13.82
N ASP A 334 -5.43 20.24 14.07
CA ASP A 334 -5.87 20.67 15.40
C ASP A 334 -7.23 20.09 15.77
N ARG A 335 -8.14 20.03 14.78
CA ARG A 335 -9.46 19.40 14.88
C ARG A 335 -9.94 18.89 13.53
N GLY A 336 -11.06 18.18 13.55
CA GLY A 336 -11.72 17.68 12.33
C GLY A 336 -13.16 18.17 12.19
N ILE A 337 -13.62 18.33 10.95
CA ILE A 337 -15.04 18.47 10.57
C ILE A 337 -15.43 17.20 9.80
N HIS A 338 -16.43 16.49 10.30
CA HIS A 338 -16.99 15.31 9.67
C HIS A 338 -18.42 15.59 9.20
N VAL A 339 -18.61 15.70 7.89
CA VAL A 339 -19.97 15.70 7.31
C VAL A 339 -20.38 14.25 7.11
N VAL A 340 -21.32 13.78 7.91
CA VAL A 340 -21.80 12.40 7.85
C VAL A 340 -22.72 12.26 6.64
N VAL A 341 -22.36 11.35 5.74
CA VAL A 341 -23.12 11.02 4.53
C VAL A 341 -23.26 9.50 4.46
N GLU A 342 -24.46 8.99 4.18
CA GLU A 342 -24.69 7.56 4.02
C GLU A 342 -24.06 7.03 2.73
N GLU A 343 -23.71 5.75 2.68
CA GLU A 343 -23.01 5.16 1.53
C GLU A 343 -23.82 5.24 0.22
N LYS A 344 -25.15 5.15 0.33
CA LYS A 344 -26.09 5.29 -0.79
C LYS A 344 -26.15 6.72 -1.35
N ASP A 345 -25.74 7.71 -0.56
CA ASP A 345 -25.79 9.14 -0.87
C ASP A 345 -24.37 9.65 -1.20
N ALA A 346 -23.52 8.78 -1.73
CA ALA A 346 -22.13 9.09 -2.08
C ALA A 346 -22.04 10.38 -2.92
N LEU A 347 -21.11 11.24 -2.54
CA LEU A 347 -21.00 12.58 -3.10
C LEU A 347 -20.17 12.57 -4.39
N GLU A 348 -20.65 13.32 -5.38
CA GLU A 348 -19.86 13.68 -6.56
C GLU A 348 -18.81 14.76 -6.20
N PRO A 349 -17.72 14.90 -6.98
CA PRO A 349 -16.73 15.97 -6.78
C PRO A 349 -17.34 17.37 -6.63
N LEU A 350 -18.40 17.68 -7.39
CA LEU A 350 -19.12 18.95 -7.29
C LEU A 350 -19.85 19.11 -5.94
N GLY A 351 -20.43 18.03 -5.41
CA GLY A 351 -21.07 18.02 -4.09
C GLY A 351 -20.06 18.29 -2.98
N VAL A 352 -18.90 17.63 -3.04
CA VAL A 352 -17.78 17.86 -2.11
C VAL A 352 -17.27 19.29 -2.22
N ALA A 353 -17.08 19.83 -3.43
CA ALA A 353 -16.63 21.20 -3.64
C ALA A 353 -17.62 22.25 -3.10
N LYS A 354 -18.93 22.04 -3.25
CA LYS A 354 -19.97 22.91 -2.67
C LYS A 354 -19.95 22.88 -1.13
N LEU A 355 -19.75 21.71 -0.53
CA LEU A 355 -19.60 21.58 0.93
C LEU A 355 -18.35 22.30 1.41
N LEU A 356 -17.20 22.05 0.77
CA LEU A 356 -15.95 22.72 1.10
C LEU A 356 -16.06 24.23 0.99
N ARG A 357 -16.77 24.78 -0.01
CA ARG A 357 -17.05 26.22 -0.08
C ARG A 357 -17.75 26.73 1.18
N LYS A 358 -18.80 26.03 1.64
CA LYS A 358 -19.53 26.42 2.86
C LYS A 358 -18.65 26.33 4.10
N VAL A 359 -17.80 25.32 4.18
CA VAL A 359 -16.82 25.17 5.26
C VAL A 359 -15.81 26.31 5.22
N VAL A 360 -15.26 26.66 4.05
CA VAL A 360 -14.34 27.80 3.89
C VAL A 360 -14.98 29.09 4.36
N ASP A 361 -16.24 29.35 3.99
CA ASP A 361 -17.00 30.53 4.43
C ASP A 361 -17.23 30.53 5.97
N GLU A 362 -17.61 29.40 6.57
CA GLU A 362 -17.84 29.24 8.01
C GLU A 362 -16.55 29.40 8.82
N GLN A 363 -15.47 28.76 8.37
CA GLN A 363 -14.17 28.73 9.04
C GLN A 363 -13.30 29.94 8.71
N LYS A 364 -13.74 30.80 7.76
CA LYS A 364 -12.97 31.95 7.25
C LYS A 364 -11.56 31.58 6.81
N SER A 365 -11.40 30.38 6.23
CA SER A 365 -10.11 29.91 5.74
C SER A 365 -9.65 30.78 4.57
N ASN A 366 -8.33 30.95 4.43
CA ASN A 366 -7.71 31.65 3.29
C ASN A 366 -6.82 30.73 2.45
N LEU A 367 -6.62 29.48 2.85
CA LEU A 367 -5.87 28.48 2.11
C LEU A 367 -6.57 27.14 2.25
N VAL A 368 -6.77 26.46 1.13
CA VAL A 368 -7.25 25.07 1.11
C VAL A 368 -6.20 24.22 0.41
N ILE A 369 -5.73 23.18 1.09
CA ILE A 369 -4.80 22.19 0.54
C ILE A 369 -5.52 20.84 0.53
N LEU A 370 -5.55 20.19 -0.62
CA LEU A 370 -6.22 18.90 -0.84
C LEU A 370 -5.41 18.04 -1.81
N GLY A 371 -5.65 16.73 -1.83
CA GLY A 371 -4.99 15.85 -2.79
C GLY A 371 -5.36 16.18 -4.24
N LYS A 372 -4.45 15.93 -5.20
CA LYS A 372 -4.78 16.14 -6.63
C LYS A 372 -5.94 15.27 -7.12
N GLN A 373 -6.07 14.06 -6.59
CA GLN A 373 -7.15 13.12 -6.91
C GLN A 373 -7.38 12.17 -5.72
N ALA A 374 -8.55 11.55 -5.66
CA ALA A 374 -8.80 10.41 -4.80
C ALA A 374 -8.60 9.13 -5.62
N ILE A 375 -7.95 8.12 -5.04
CA ILE A 375 -7.57 6.89 -5.76
C ILE A 375 -8.72 5.90 -6.02
N ASP A 376 -9.92 6.21 -5.52
CA ASP A 376 -11.13 5.43 -5.72
C ASP A 376 -11.94 5.91 -6.93
N ASP A 377 -12.12 7.22 -7.09
CA ASP A 377 -12.80 7.83 -8.24
C ASP A 377 -11.87 8.28 -9.37
N ASP A 378 -10.58 8.52 -9.06
CA ASP A 378 -9.55 9.07 -9.94
C ASP A 378 -10.00 10.33 -10.72
N ALA A 379 -10.96 11.09 -10.18
CA ALA A 379 -11.62 12.16 -10.92
C ALA A 379 -10.73 13.40 -11.08
N GLY A 380 -9.94 13.71 -10.05
CA GLY A 380 -9.05 14.87 -10.02
C GLY A 380 -9.75 16.21 -10.27
N GLN A 381 -10.94 16.41 -9.69
CA GLN A 381 -11.83 17.54 -10.00
C GLN A 381 -12.17 18.45 -8.82
N THR A 382 -12.26 17.90 -7.60
CA THR A 382 -12.78 18.59 -6.42
C THR A 382 -12.07 19.91 -6.12
N GLY A 383 -10.73 19.92 -6.23
CA GLY A 383 -9.92 21.11 -6.00
C GLY A 383 -10.19 22.25 -6.97
N GLN A 384 -10.20 21.94 -8.26
CA GLN A 384 -10.41 22.91 -9.33
C GLN A 384 -11.84 23.44 -9.31
N MET A 385 -12.82 22.57 -9.02
CA MET A 385 -14.21 22.98 -8.82
C MET A 385 -14.36 23.93 -7.63
N LEU A 386 -13.71 23.62 -6.50
CA LEU A 386 -13.73 24.49 -5.32
C LEU A 386 -13.13 25.87 -5.63
N ALA A 387 -11.99 25.92 -6.31
CA ALA A 387 -11.36 27.17 -6.72
C ALA A 387 -12.29 28.03 -7.60
N GLY A 388 -12.95 27.40 -8.57
CA GLY A 388 -13.95 28.08 -9.42
C GLY A 388 -15.15 28.59 -8.63
N LEU A 389 -15.66 27.80 -7.67
CA LEU A 389 -16.79 28.18 -6.83
C LEU A 389 -16.48 29.33 -5.85
N LEU A 390 -15.24 29.40 -5.37
CA LEU A 390 -14.74 30.48 -4.51
C LEU A 390 -14.25 31.69 -5.31
N ASN A 391 -14.08 31.55 -6.62
CA ASN A 391 -13.37 32.50 -7.47
C ASN A 391 -11.96 32.81 -6.93
N TRP A 392 -11.26 31.75 -6.48
CA TRP A 392 -9.89 31.83 -5.96
C TRP A 392 -8.87 31.39 -7.02
N PRO A 393 -7.64 31.94 -6.99
CA PRO A 393 -6.53 31.35 -7.73
C PRO A 393 -6.31 29.90 -7.27
N GLN A 394 -5.80 29.07 -8.19
CA GLN A 394 -5.49 27.68 -7.92
C GLN A 394 -4.08 27.30 -8.39
N ALA A 395 -3.49 26.33 -7.70
CA ALA A 395 -2.28 25.65 -8.11
C ALA A 395 -2.51 24.14 -8.05
N THR A 396 -2.57 23.49 -9.20
CA THR A 396 -2.79 22.04 -9.27
C THR A 396 -1.48 21.28 -9.28
N GLN A 397 -1.48 20.00 -8.90
CA GLN A 397 -0.29 19.12 -8.97
C GLN A 397 0.98 19.72 -8.36
N ALA A 398 0.86 20.39 -7.21
CA ALA A 398 1.96 21.06 -6.54
C ALA A 398 3.03 20.06 -6.08
N SER A 399 4.28 20.25 -6.53
CA SER A 399 5.47 19.51 -6.09
C SER A 399 6.40 20.34 -5.21
N LYS A 400 6.16 21.65 -5.08
CA LYS A 400 6.76 22.52 -4.06
C LYS A 400 5.86 23.71 -3.80
N VAL A 401 5.68 24.07 -2.53
CA VAL A 401 4.96 25.28 -2.12
C VAL A 401 5.88 26.16 -1.28
N THR A 402 5.83 27.47 -1.49
CA THR A 402 6.54 28.47 -0.69
C THR A 402 5.63 29.66 -0.48
N ILE A 403 5.40 30.04 0.78
CA ILE A 403 4.59 31.20 1.13
C ILE A 403 5.50 32.26 1.73
N ASN A 404 5.48 33.46 1.14
CA ASN A 404 6.13 34.64 1.67
C ASN A 404 5.06 35.72 1.87
N ASP A 405 4.75 36.04 3.13
CA ASP A 405 3.65 36.93 3.52
C ASP A 405 2.31 36.49 2.92
N GLN A 406 1.77 37.28 1.97
CA GLN A 406 0.52 36.99 1.27
C GLN A 406 0.73 36.33 -0.09
N THR A 407 1.98 36.14 -0.52
CA THR A 407 2.28 35.63 -1.85
C THR A 407 2.68 34.16 -1.78
N VAL A 408 1.95 33.34 -2.54
CA VAL A 408 2.18 31.91 -2.66
C VAL A 408 2.86 31.64 -3.99
N GLU A 409 4.02 31.00 -3.93
CA GLU A 409 4.75 30.50 -5.09
C GLU A 409 4.66 28.97 -5.09
N VAL A 410 4.15 28.39 -6.18
CA VAL A 410 3.94 26.95 -6.31
C VAL A 410 4.64 26.46 -7.55
N VAL A 411 5.48 25.44 -7.40
CA VAL A 411 5.98 24.64 -8.52
C VAL A 411 4.98 23.51 -8.73
N GLN A 412 4.36 23.49 -9.90
CA GLN A 412 3.41 22.46 -10.32
C GLN A 412 4.01 21.56 -11.38
N GLU A 413 3.70 20.27 -11.30
CA GLU A 413 4.04 19.28 -12.31
C GLU A 413 3.12 19.45 -13.53
N VAL A 414 3.71 19.38 -14.72
CA VAL A 414 3.03 19.39 -16.02
C VAL A 414 3.66 18.30 -16.90
N ASP A 415 3.00 17.90 -17.98
CA ASP A 415 3.47 16.79 -18.82
C ASP A 415 4.92 16.97 -19.32
N GLY A 416 5.30 18.21 -19.64
CA GLY A 416 6.64 18.57 -20.13
C GLY A 416 7.69 18.89 -19.06
N GLY A 417 7.38 18.76 -17.77
CA GLY A 417 8.27 19.10 -16.67
C GLY A 417 7.58 19.84 -15.54
N VAL A 418 8.07 21.02 -15.17
CA VAL A 418 7.51 21.82 -14.09
C VAL A 418 7.26 23.25 -14.52
N GLN A 419 6.24 23.86 -13.93
CA GLN A 419 5.93 25.26 -14.09
C GLN A 419 5.84 25.92 -12.72
N THR A 420 6.46 27.09 -12.56
CA THR A 420 6.29 27.90 -11.34
C THR A 420 5.19 28.94 -11.58
N ILE A 421 4.19 28.95 -10.70
CA ILE A 421 3.13 29.95 -10.68
C ILE A 421 3.15 30.71 -9.37
N LYS A 422 2.68 31.95 -9.42
CA LYS A 422 2.66 32.86 -8.28
C LYS A 422 1.31 33.53 -8.19
N ALA A 423 0.71 33.47 -7.01
CA ALA A 423 -0.58 34.08 -6.71
C ALA A 423 -0.58 34.66 -5.29
N LYS A 424 -1.65 35.36 -4.94
CA LYS A 424 -1.87 35.83 -3.57
C LYS A 424 -2.87 34.94 -2.86
N LEU A 425 -2.77 34.85 -1.54
CA LEU A 425 -3.86 34.35 -0.71
C LEU A 425 -5.11 35.25 -0.89
N PRO A 426 -6.34 34.70 -0.87
CA PRO A 426 -6.63 33.29 -0.63
C PRO A 426 -6.44 32.38 -1.86
N MET A 427 -6.17 31.08 -1.67
CA MET A 427 -5.81 30.16 -2.75
C MET A 427 -6.24 28.70 -2.48
N VAL A 428 -6.46 27.93 -3.53
CA VAL A 428 -6.60 26.46 -3.46
C VAL A 428 -5.35 25.78 -4.05
N ILE A 429 -4.78 24.82 -3.33
CA ILE A 429 -3.62 24.03 -3.77
C ILE A 429 -4.01 22.55 -3.80
N THR A 430 -3.65 21.87 -4.89
CA THR A 430 -3.78 20.41 -4.97
C THR A 430 -2.40 19.75 -4.98
N THR A 431 -2.15 18.73 -4.15
CA THR A 431 -0.80 18.17 -3.94
C THR A 431 -0.47 17.02 -4.90
N ASP A 432 0.78 17.00 -5.40
CA ASP A 432 1.36 15.85 -6.11
C ASP A 432 2.25 15.01 -5.18
N LEU A 433 2.46 13.73 -5.52
CA LEU A 433 3.32 12.79 -4.78
C LEU A 433 4.74 13.30 -4.53
N ARG A 434 5.23 14.25 -5.34
CA ARG A 434 6.57 14.84 -5.20
C ARG A 434 6.67 15.95 -4.15
N LEU A 435 5.54 16.42 -3.60
CA LEU A 435 5.51 17.59 -2.71
C LEU A 435 6.32 17.41 -1.43
N ASN A 436 6.07 16.32 -0.71
CA ASN A 436 6.67 16.04 0.58
C ASN A 436 6.60 14.54 0.92
N GLU A 437 7.14 14.19 2.08
CA GLU A 437 7.03 12.86 2.67
C GLU A 437 6.20 12.99 3.95
N PRO A 438 4.99 12.38 4.02
CA PRO A 438 4.14 12.46 5.19
C PRO A 438 4.81 11.85 6.41
N ARG A 439 4.71 12.51 7.56
CA ARG A 439 5.22 11.96 8.82
C ARG A 439 4.36 10.81 9.32
N TYR A 440 4.98 9.85 10.00
CA TYR A 440 4.25 8.87 10.80
C TYR A 440 3.71 9.50 12.09
N ALA A 441 2.45 9.20 12.40
CA ALA A 441 1.86 9.60 13.67
C ALA A 441 2.43 8.74 14.81
N SER A 442 3.06 9.37 15.80
CA SER A 442 3.56 8.67 16.98
C SER A 442 2.41 8.16 17.86
N LEU A 443 2.62 7.07 18.60
CA LEU A 443 1.62 6.51 19.52
C LEU A 443 1.05 7.56 20.51
N PRO A 444 1.88 8.45 21.12
CA PRO A 444 1.35 9.54 21.94
C PRO A 444 0.41 10.49 21.18
N ASN A 445 0.73 10.81 19.92
CA ASN A 445 -0.10 11.70 19.10
C ASN A 445 -1.41 11.02 18.68
N ILE A 446 -1.40 9.72 18.38
CA ILE A 446 -2.61 8.93 18.12
C ILE A 446 -3.54 8.97 19.35
N MET A 447 -2.98 8.82 20.55
CA MET A 447 -3.76 8.88 21.79
C MET A 447 -4.33 10.28 22.07
N LYS A 448 -3.56 11.35 21.79
CA LYS A 448 -4.05 12.73 21.87
C LYS A 448 -5.14 13.01 20.84
N ALA A 449 -5.01 12.47 19.63
CA ALA A 449 -5.96 12.66 18.54
C ALA A 449 -7.36 12.15 18.86
N LYS A 450 -7.50 11.10 19.69
CA LYS A 450 -8.80 10.62 20.18
C LYS A 450 -9.56 11.67 21.01
N LYS A 451 -8.85 12.59 21.66
CA LYS A 451 -9.42 13.66 22.51
C LYS A 451 -9.65 14.98 21.78
N LYS A 452 -9.03 15.18 20.61
CA LYS A 452 -9.19 16.40 19.80
C LYS A 452 -10.65 16.57 19.35
N LYS A 453 -11.07 17.81 19.14
CA LYS A 453 -12.45 18.14 18.75
C LYS A 453 -12.76 17.55 17.36
N LEU A 454 -13.93 16.93 17.23
CA LEU A 454 -14.46 16.45 15.96
C LEU A 454 -15.88 17.00 15.82
N ASP A 455 -16.04 17.98 14.96
CA ASP A 455 -17.32 18.62 14.68
C ASP A 455 -18.11 17.73 13.71
N LYS A 456 -19.12 17.02 14.21
CA LYS A 456 -20.02 16.22 13.38
C LYS A 456 -21.11 17.12 12.81
N LYS A 457 -21.29 17.08 11.50
CA LYS A 457 -22.26 17.85 10.72
C LYS A 457 -22.99 16.94 9.75
N SER A 458 -24.08 17.44 9.20
CA SER A 458 -24.90 16.84 8.14
C SER A 458 -24.92 17.76 6.92
N LEU A 459 -25.40 17.25 5.79
CA LEU A 459 -25.61 18.08 4.59
C LEU A 459 -26.59 19.24 4.84
N SER A 460 -27.63 18.99 5.66
CA SER A 460 -28.62 19.99 6.07
C SER A 460 -28.03 21.14 6.86
N ASP A 461 -26.99 20.92 7.67
CA ASP A 461 -26.33 21.98 8.44
C ASP A 461 -25.67 23.03 7.52
N TYR A 462 -25.37 22.65 6.27
CA TYR A 462 -24.81 23.53 5.25
C TYR A 462 -25.84 24.04 4.24
N GLY A 463 -27.12 23.67 4.39
CA GLY A 463 -28.19 24.04 3.47
C GLY A 463 -27.95 23.53 2.05
N LEU A 464 -27.29 22.37 1.91
CA LEU A 464 -26.97 21.78 0.63
C LEU A 464 -27.81 20.53 0.40
N ASP A 465 -28.47 20.50 -0.76
CA ASP A 465 -29.01 19.28 -1.35
C ASP A 465 -28.05 18.83 -2.44
N THR A 466 -27.25 17.79 -2.16
CA THR A 466 -26.28 17.25 -3.10
C THR A 466 -26.93 16.15 -3.92
N GLU A 467 -27.93 16.53 -4.72
CA GLU A 467 -28.53 15.62 -5.69
C GLU A 467 -27.46 15.12 -6.67
N ILE A 468 -27.37 13.78 -6.77
CA ILE A 468 -26.47 13.06 -7.67
C ILE A 468 -26.94 13.26 -9.12
N ARG A 469 -26.07 13.79 -9.98
CA ARG A 469 -26.35 14.09 -11.39
C ARG A 469 -25.90 12.98 -12.33
N LEU A 470 -24.96 12.16 -11.89
CA LEU A 470 -24.34 11.09 -12.64
C LEU A 470 -24.73 9.75 -12.03
N LYS A 471 -25.24 8.85 -12.87
CA LYS A 471 -25.58 7.49 -12.46
C LYS A 471 -24.58 6.51 -13.05
N THR A 472 -23.85 5.81 -12.18
CA THR A 472 -23.03 4.66 -12.60
C THR A 472 -23.95 3.56 -13.10
N VAL A 473 -23.90 3.29 -14.41
CA VAL A 473 -24.73 2.25 -15.05
C VAL A 473 -24.12 0.86 -14.82
N LYS A 474 -22.80 0.76 -14.92
CA LYS A 474 -22.09 -0.51 -14.85
C LYS A 474 -20.62 -0.31 -14.47
N VAL A 475 -20.09 -1.23 -13.69
CA VAL A 475 -18.66 -1.38 -13.36
C VAL A 475 -18.21 -2.76 -13.83
N THR A 476 -17.09 -2.83 -14.56
CA THR A 476 -16.51 -4.08 -15.06
C THR A 476 -15.01 -4.11 -14.85
N GLU A 477 -14.46 -5.30 -14.64
CA GLU A 477 -13.00 -5.46 -14.65
C GLU A 477 -12.44 -5.13 -16.05
N PRO A 478 -11.25 -4.52 -16.13
CA PRO A 478 -10.59 -4.31 -17.41
C PRO A 478 -10.31 -5.67 -18.08
N PRO A 479 -10.28 -5.73 -19.42
CA PRO A 479 -9.93 -6.96 -20.12
C PRO A 479 -8.59 -7.53 -19.62
N PRO A 480 -8.49 -8.86 -19.41
CA PRO A 480 -7.22 -9.45 -19.00
C PRO A 480 -6.16 -9.15 -20.05
N ARG A 481 -4.94 -8.83 -19.59
CA ARG A 481 -3.80 -8.59 -20.48
C ARG A 481 -3.61 -9.80 -21.40
N LYS A 482 -3.64 -9.57 -22.71
CA LYS A 482 -3.34 -10.61 -23.71
C LYS A 482 -1.87 -11.03 -23.57
N GLY A 483 -1.59 -12.32 -23.83
CA GLY A 483 -0.22 -12.84 -23.83
C GLY A 483 0.67 -12.05 -24.79
N GLY A 484 1.92 -11.80 -24.37
CA GLY A 484 2.94 -11.20 -25.23
C GLY A 484 3.47 -12.18 -26.27
N VAL A 485 4.24 -11.66 -27.21
CA VAL A 485 4.96 -12.45 -28.24
C VAL A 485 6.46 -12.25 -28.03
N LYS A 486 7.24 -13.33 -28.12
CA LYS A 486 8.70 -13.25 -28.20
C LYS A 486 9.08 -12.94 -29.65
N VAL A 487 9.99 -11.99 -29.85
CA VAL A 487 10.57 -11.64 -31.14
C VAL A 487 12.01 -12.17 -31.19
N GLU A 488 12.47 -12.56 -32.38
CA GLU A 488 13.78 -13.19 -32.55
C GLU A 488 14.94 -12.19 -32.45
N ASP A 489 14.70 -10.94 -32.83
CA ASP A 489 15.69 -9.87 -32.88
C ASP A 489 15.06 -8.47 -32.70
N VAL A 490 15.92 -7.44 -32.78
CA VAL A 490 15.54 -6.04 -32.65
C VAL A 490 14.65 -5.59 -33.81
N ASP A 491 14.90 -6.05 -35.04
CA ASP A 491 14.10 -5.69 -36.21
C ASP A 491 12.67 -6.26 -36.11
N GLY A 492 12.54 -7.48 -35.60
CA GLY A 492 11.27 -8.10 -35.24
C GLY A 492 10.54 -7.34 -34.13
N MET A 493 11.26 -6.84 -33.12
CA MET A 493 10.69 -5.96 -32.09
C MET A 493 10.13 -4.67 -32.70
N ILE A 494 10.94 -3.95 -33.49
CA ILE A 494 10.54 -2.69 -34.13
C ILE A 494 9.35 -2.91 -35.05
N SER A 495 9.38 -3.97 -35.85
CA SER A 495 8.26 -4.35 -36.74
C SER A 495 6.99 -4.60 -35.95
N LYS A 496 7.07 -5.33 -34.82
CA LYS A 496 5.91 -5.60 -33.97
C LYS A 496 5.38 -4.36 -33.28
N LEU A 497 6.26 -3.45 -32.86
CA LEU A 497 5.87 -2.17 -32.27
C LEU A 497 5.18 -1.25 -33.29
N LYS A 498 5.67 -1.21 -34.55
CA LYS A 498 5.00 -0.50 -35.65
C LYS A 498 3.62 -1.09 -35.97
N GLU A 499 3.51 -2.43 -36.01
CA GLU A 499 2.23 -3.13 -36.21
C GLU A 499 1.21 -2.77 -35.11
N LEU A 500 1.68 -2.63 -33.87
CA LEU A 500 0.86 -2.24 -32.73
C LEU A 500 0.60 -0.72 -32.62
N GLY A 501 1.18 0.09 -33.52
CA GLY A 501 1.06 1.56 -33.50
C GLY A 501 1.72 2.23 -32.29
N ALA A 502 2.71 1.56 -31.69
CA ALA A 502 3.44 2.08 -30.52
C ALA A 502 4.70 2.89 -30.90
N LEU A 503 5.10 2.85 -32.17
CA LEU A 503 6.22 3.59 -32.76
C LEU A 503 5.80 4.33 -34.03
#